data_AF-A0A960RJT6-F1
#
_entry.id   AF-A0A960RJT6-F1
#
_cell.length_a   1.000
_cell.length_b   1.000
_cell.length_c   1.000
_cell.angle_alpha   90.00
_cell.angle_beta   90.00
_cell.angle_gamma   90.00
#
_symmetry.space_group_name_H-M   'P 1'
#
loop_
_entity.id
_entity.type
_entity.pdbx_description
1 polymer ?
#
loop_
_entity_poly.entity_id
_entity_poly.type
_entity_poly.pdbx_seq_one_letter_code
_entity_poly.pdbx_strand_id
1 'polypeptide(L)'
;MNARGHFLVGAATGIALSLTKQLIQKELYPAREFDFGECATYALVGGGMALVPDLLEPSLRNPNHRQFCHSVVFGGLVLYACCGKHTHSLPVAARDLLAVGAMAYCSHLSVDALTPRSIRFC
;
A
#
# COMPACT_ATOMS: atom_id res chain seq x y z
N MET A 1 -6.96 -2.80 13.47
CA MET A 1 -7.59 -1.44 13.55
C MET A 1 -8.99 -1.53 12.89
N ASN A 2 -9.75 -0.46 12.61
CA ASN A 2 -10.98 -0.56 11.81
C ASN A 2 -10.72 -0.13 10.35
N ALA A 3 -11.61 -0.47 9.42
CA ALA A 3 -11.43 -0.18 7.99
C ALA A 3 -11.12 1.29 7.69
N ARG A 4 -11.74 2.24 8.41
CA ARG A 4 -11.44 3.67 8.26
C ARG A 4 -9.99 4.01 8.61
N GLY A 5 -9.47 3.44 9.69
CA GLY A 5 -8.06 3.60 10.06
C GLY A 5 -7.11 3.02 9.01
N HIS A 6 -7.44 1.85 8.44
CA HIS A 6 -6.61 1.23 7.41
C HIS A 6 -6.59 2.07 6.12
N PHE A 7 -7.75 2.57 5.71
CA PHE A 7 -7.85 3.52 4.60
C PHE A 7 -7.00 4.78 4.84
N LEU A 8 -7.08 5.38 6.03
CA LEU A 8 -6.33 6.59 6.34
C LEU A 8 -4.81 6.37 6.31
N VAL A 9 -4.33 5.26 6.86
CA VAL A 9 -2.90 4.91 6.83
C VAL A 9 -2.46 4.61 5.39
N GLY A 10 -3.28 3.89 4.61
CA GLY A 10 -3.02 3.64 3.19
C GLY A 10 -2.95 4.92 2.37
N ALA A 11 -3.89 5.85 2.58
CA ALA A 11 -3.92 7.14 1.90
C ALA A 11 -2.72 8.01 2.28
N ALA A 12 -2.37 8.07 3.57
CA ALA A 12 -1.17 8.76 4.04
C ALA A 12 0.11 8.17 3.42
N THR A 13 0.19 6.84 3.31
CA THR A 13 1.30 6.14 2.64
C THR A 13 1.40 6.55 1.16
N GLY A 14 0.27 6.59 0.46
CA GLY A 14 0.21 7.04 -0.94
C GLY A 14 0.66 8.48 -1.13
N ILE A 15 0.21 9.40 -0.26
CA ILE A 15 0.65 10.80 -0.28
C ILE A 15 2.17 10.88 -0.05
N ALA A 16 2.70 10.19 0.96
CA ALA A 16 4.12 10.21 1.27
C ALA A 16 4.96 9.74 0.08
N LEU A 17 4.56 8.65 -0.60
CA LEU A 17 5.25 8.15 -1.78
C LEU A 17 5.20 9.14 -2.95
N SER A 18 4.04 9.77 -3.19
CA SER A 18 3.89 10.80 -4.22
C SER A 18 4.80 12.01 -3.93
N LEU A 19 4.82 12.47 -2.69
CA LEU A 19 5.69 13.56 -2.25
C LEU A 19 7.17 13.23 -2.46
N THR A 20 7.62 12.06 -1.99
CA THR A 20 9.02 11.64 -2.16
C THR A 20 9.39 11.58 -3.65
N LYS A 21 8.53 10.99 -4.49
CA LYS A 21 8.75 10.94 -5.94
C LYS A 21 8.87 12.33 -6.54
N GLN A 22 7.94 13.23 -6.22
CA GLN A 22 7.93 14.58 -6.78
C GLN A 22 9.13 15.41 -6.30
N LEU A 23 9.56 15.26 -5.04
CA LEU A 23 10.74 15.93 -4.51
C LEU A 23 12.02 15.49 -5.24
N ILE A 24 12.21 14.17 -5.42
CA ILE A 24 13.33 13.62 -6.19
C ILE A 24 13.30 14.09 -7.64
N GLN A 25 12.12 14.09 -8.27
CA GLN A 25 11.98 14.52 -9.65
C GLN A 25 12.18 16.04 -9.82
N LYS A 26 11.84 16.84 -8.82
CA LYS A 26 12.10 18.29 -8.81
C LYS A 26 13.60 18.59 -8.65
N GLU A 27 14.32 17.78 -7.88
CA GLU A 27 15.78 17.86 -7.79
C GLU A 27 16.46 17.54 -9.13
N LEU A 28 15.97 16.50 -9.83
CA LEU A 28 16.48 16.11 -11.16
C LEU A 28 16.05 17.06 -12.28
N TYR A 29 14.84 17.62 -12.20
CA TYR A 29 14.22 18.47 -13.21
C TYR A 29 13.61 19.71 -12.56
N PRO A 30 14.40 20.77 -12.30
CA PRO A 30 13.97 21.94 -11.54
C PRO A 30 12.80 22.72 -12.13
N ALA A 31 12.61 22.64 -13.45
CA ALA A 31 11.50 23.29 -14.17
C ALA A 31 10.15 22.56 -13.99
N ARG A 32 10.14 21.37 -13.37
CA ARG A 32 8.92 20.61 -13.15
C ARG A 32 8.11 21.22 -12.01
N GLU A 33 6.82 21.42 -12.26
CA GLU A 33 5.87 21.89 -11.27
C GLU A 33 5.37 20.75 -10.37
N PHE A 34 4.85 21.12 -9.21
CA PHE A 34 4.26 20.17 -8.27
C PHE A 34 2.87 19.73 -8.76
N ASP A 35 2.62 18.43 -8.77
CA ASP A 35 1.37 17.85 -9.26
C ASP A 35 0.50 17.37 -8.09
N PHE A 36 -0.48 18.19 -7.73
CA PHE A 36 -1.47 17.84 -6.70
C PHE A 36 -2.40 16.70 -7.13
N GLY A 37 -2.65 16.55 -8.44
CA GLY A 37 -3.47 15.47 -8.99
C GLY A 37 -2.81 14.10 -8.81
N GLU A 38 -1.49 14.05 -8.96
CA GLU A 38 -0.70 12.85 -8.67
C GLU A 38 -0.81 12.47 -7.18
N CYS A 39 -0.70 13.43 -6.25
CA CYS A 39 -0.89 13.18 -4.82
C CYS A 39 -2.28 12.63 -4.51
N ALA A 40 -3.34 13.23 -5.07
CA ALA A 40 -4.70 12.76 -4.86
C ALA A 40 -4.91 11.33 -5.40
N THR A 41 -4.37 11.04 -6.58
CA THR A 41 -4.45 9.71 -7.19
C THR A 41 -3.76 8.66 -6.31
N TYR A 42 -2.56 8.96 -5.83
CA TYR A 42 -1.79 8.04 -5.00
C TYR A 42 -2.45 7.85 -3.62
N ALA A 43 -3.06 8.89 -3.06
CA ALA A 43 -3.83 8.80 -1.83
C ALA A 43 -5.03 7.86 -1.98
N LEU A 44 -5.80 7.98 -3.06
CA LEU A 44 -6.97 7.13 -3.32
C LEU A 44 -6.57 5.68 -3.57
N VAL A 45 -5.53 5.45 -4.38
CA VAL A 45 -5.02 4.11 -4.66
C VAL A 45 -4.45 3.48 -3.40
N GLY A 46 -3.63 4.20 -2.64
CA GLY A 46 -3.08 3.72 -1.37
C GLY A 46 -4.17 3.40 -0.34
N GLY A 47 -5.15 4.31 -0.17
CA GLY A 47 -6.27 4.08 0.74
C GLY A 47 -7.12 2.86 0.35
N GLY A 48 -7.45 2.72 -0.94
CA GLY A 48 -8.20 1.57 -1.44
C GLY A 48 -7.45 0.26 -1.29
N MET A 49 -6.15 0.24 -1.63
CA MET A 49 -5.31 -0.97 -1.55
C MET A 49 -5.06 -1.42 -0.11
N ALA A 50 -5.02 -0.48 0.86
CA ALA A 50 -4.96 -0.83 2.28
C ALA A 50 -6.25 -1.52 2.78
N LEU A 51 -7.38 -1.43 2.06
CA LEU A 51 -8.60 -2.14 2.43
C LEU A 51 -8.68 -3.56 1.84
N VAL A 52 -7.84 -3.88 0.86
CA VAL A 52 -7.86 -5.16 0.14
C VAL A 52 -7.72 -6.38 1.07
N PRO A 53 -6.80 -6.41 2.06
CA PRO A 53 -6.68 -7.55 2.97
C PRO A 53 -8.00 -7.84 3.71
N ASP A 54 -8.65 -6.79 4.21
CA ASP A 54 -9.92 -6.91 4.94
C ASP A 54 -11.09 -7.31 4.03
N LEU A 55 -11.05 -6.94 2.74
CA LEU A 55 -12.07 -7.33 1.76
C LEU A 55 -11.92 -8.78 1.30
N LEU A 56 -10.68 -9.24 1.08
CA LEU A 56 -10.39 -10.61 0.65
C LEU A 56 -10.58 -11.62 1.78
N GLU A 57 -10.31 -11.21 3.03
CA GLU A 57 -10.42 -12.08 4.21
C GLU A 57 -11.27 -11.40 5.30
N PRO A 58 -12.59 -11.24 5.07
CA PRO A 58 -13.48 -10.54 6.00
C PRO A 58 -13.67 -11.37 7.28
N SER A 59 -13.65 -10.71 8.44
CA SER A 59 -13.88 -11.40 9.73
C SER A 59 -15.36 -11.69 9.98
N LEU A 60 -15.93 -12.57 9.16
CA LEU A 60 -17.27 -13.08 9.37
C LEU A 60 -17.23 -14.09 10.52
N ARG A 61 -17.48 -13.60 11.74
CA ARG A 61 -17.70 -14.38 12.98
C ARG A 61 -16.57 -15.26 13.52
N ASN A 62 -15.40 -15.37 12.88
CA ASN A 62 -14.25 -16.08 13.44
C ASN A 62 -12.96 -15.23 13.44
N PRO A 63 -12.40 -14.85 14.61
CA PRO A 63 -11.18 -14.05 14.68
C PRO A 63 -9.91 -14.79 14.23
N ASN A 64 -9.94 -16.13 14.11
CA ASN A 64 -8.81 -16.92 13.62
C ASN A 64 -8.73 -16.99 12.09
N HIS A 65 -9.74 -16.49 11.38
CA HIS A 65 -9.81 -16.57 9.92
C HIS A 65 -9.03 -15.45 9.19
N ARG A 66 -8.22 -14.64 9.89
CA ARG A 66 -7.36 -13.59 9.30
C ARG A 66 -5.91 -14.06 9.28
N GLN A 67 -5.58 -15.04 8.45
CA GLN A 67 -4.25 -15.66 8.48
C GLN A 67 -3.56 -15.64 7.13
N PHE A 68 -4.30 -15.66 6.03
CA PHE A 68 -3.68 -15.77 4.71
C PHE A 68 -3.25 -14.41 4.17
N CYS A 69 -4.18 -13.48 3.97
CA CYS A 69 -3.90 -12.13 3.48
C CYS A 69 -3.14 -11.33 4.54
N HIS A 70 -3.39 -11.59 5.82
CA HIS A 70 -2.67 -10.94 6.91
C HIS A 70 -1.30 -11.58 7.22
N SER A 71 -0.78 -12.47 6.38
CA SER A 71 0.55 -13.07 6.58
C SER A 71 1.69 -12.23 6.00
N VAL A 72 2.86 -12.31 6.64
CA VAL A 72 4.11 -11.69 6.15
C VAL A 72 4.54 -12.31 4.82
N VAL A 73 4.35 -13.63 4.65
CA VAL A 73 4.68 -14.34 3.40
C VAL A 73 3.85 -13.80 2.23
N PHE A 74 2.53 -13.64 2.43
CA PHE A 74 1.68 -13.08 1.39
C PHE A 74 1.98 -11.60 1.14
N GLY A 75 2.28 -10.81 2.18
CA GLY A 75 2.78 -9.44 2.00
C GLY A 75 4.08 -9.37 1.18
N GLY A 76 5.02 -10.30 1.41
CA GLY A 76 6.23 -10.45 0.61
C GLY A 76 5.94 -10.85 -0.85
N LEU A 77 4.96 -11.72 -1.08
CA LEU A 77 4.49 -12.09 -2.42
C LEU A 77 3.90 -10.89 -3.16
N VAL A 78 3.07 -10.08 -2.50
CA VAL A 78 2.48 -8.85 -3.06
C VAL A 78 3.59 -7.87 -3.44
N LEU A 79 4.56 -7.61 -2.54
CA LEU A 79 5.72 -6.77 -2.84
C LEU A 79 6.51 -7.30 -4.04
N TYR A 80 6.81 -8.59 -4.06
CA TYR A 80 7.54 -9.20 -5.17
C TYR A 80 6.76 -9.05 -6.49
N ALA A 81 5.47 -9.39 -6.50
CA ALA A 81 4.63 -9.33 -7.68
C ALA A 81 4.52 -7.90 -8.24
N CYS A 82 4.41 -6.89 -7.38
CA CYS A 82 4.20 -5.49 -7.78
C CYS A 82 5.51 -4.71 -8.03
N CYS A 83 6.61 -5.06 -7.37
CA CYS A 83 7.87 -4.30 -7.40
C CYS A 83 9.06 -5.08 -7.99
N GLY A 84 8.88 -6.34 -8.38
CA GLY A 84 9.95 -7.16 -8.95
C GLY A 84 10.38 -6.73 -10.35
N LYS A 85 11.57 -7.18 -10.79
CA LYS A 85 12.17 -6.81 -12.09
C LYS A 85 11.27 -7.11 -13.30
N HIS A 86 10.37 -8.08 -13.18
CA HIS A 86 9.40 -8.44 -14.23
C HIS A 86 8.40 -7.30 -14.53
N THR A 87 8.18 -6.37 -13.60
CA THR A 87 7.28 -5.23 -13.81
C THR A 87 7.92 -4.11 -14.63
N HIS A 88 9.20 -4.21 -14.99
CA HIS A 88 9.89 -3.20 -15.80
C HIS A 88 9.37 -3.11 -17.24
N SER A 89 8.66 -4.14 -17.71
CA SER A 89 7.98 -4.13 -19.01
C SER A 89 6.68 -3.29 -19.00
N LEU A 90 6.18 -2.93 -17.82
CA LEU A 90 4.96 -2.15 -17.67
C LEU A 90 5.23 -0.65 -17.87
N PRO A 91 4.20 0.12 -18.29
CA PRO A 91 4.27 1.58 -18.28
C PRO A 91 4.63 2.11 -16.89
N VAL A 92 5.43 3.17 -16.84
CA VAL A 92 5.94 3.77 -15.58
C VAL A 92 4.80 4.09 -14.61
N ALA A 93 3.72 4.69 -15.10
CA ALA A 93 2.55 5.00 -14.28
C ALA A 93 1.91 3.75 -13.65
N ALA A 94 1.76 2.67 -14.41
CA ALA A 94 1.20 1.41 -13.89
C ALA A 94 2.12 0.79 -12.83
N ARG A 95 3.44 0.80 -13.08
CA ARG A 95 4.43 0.31 -12.11
C ARG A 95 4.40 1.11 -10.81
N ASP A 96 4.29 2.43 -10.90
CA ASP A 96 4.25 3.29 -9.71
C ASP A 96 2.97 3.05 -8.90
N LEU A 97 1.81 2.91 -9.55
CA LEU A 97 0.55 2.59 -8.87
C LEU A 97 0.58 1.20 -8.21
N LEU A 98 1.20 0.21 -8.86
CA LEU A 98 1.42 -1.12 -8.26
C LEU A 98 2.33 -1.02 -7.03
N ALA A 99 3.40 -0.24 -7.09
CA ALA A 99 4.29 -0.02 -5.95
C ALA A 99 3.56 0.67 -4.79
N VAL A 100 2.74 1.69 -5.05
CA VAL A 100 1.90 2.35 -4.04
C VAL A 100 0.94 1.35 -3.41
N GLY A 101 0.27 0.54 -4.23
CA GLY A 101 -0.66 -0.48 -3.75
C GLY A 101 0.02 -1.51 -2.84
N ALA A 102 1.20 -1.99 -3.22
CA ALA A 102 1.98 -2.93 -2.42
C ALA A 102 2.47 -2.31 -1.10
N MET A 103 2.95 -1.06 -1.13
CA MET A 103 3.36 -0.36 0.09
C MET A 103 2.19 -0.07 1.03
N ALA A 104 1.00 0.24 0.49
CA ALA A 104 -0.21 0.40 1.27
C ALA A 104 -0.71 -0.92 1.88
N TYR A 105 -0.54 -2.03 1.16
CA TYR A 105 -0.76 -3.38 1.69
C TYR A 105 0.16 -3.66 2.87
N CYS A 106 1.45 -3.33 2.75
CA CYS A 106 2.42 -3.50 3.82
C CYS A 106 2.17 -2.57 5.01
N SER A 107 1.66 -1.35 4.79
CA SER A 107 1.30 -0.45 5.88
C SER A 107 0.07 -0.96 6.64
N HIS A 108 -0.91 -1.55 5.95
CA HIS A 108 -2.01 -2.29 6.59
C HIS A 108 -1.47 -3.39 7.52
N LEU A 109 -0.61 -4.28 7.01
CA LEU A 109 -0.01 -5.36 7.80
C LEU A 109 0.78 -4.82 8.99
N SER A 110 1.58 -3.78 8.78
CA SER A 110 2.40 -3.18 9.83
C SER A 110 1.54 -2.65 10.98
N VAL A 111 0.42 -1.99 10.66
CA VAL A 111 -0.47 -1.47 11.71
C VAL A 111 -1.22 -2.60 12.41
N ASP A 112 -1.63 -3.65 11.71
CA ASP A 112 -2.24 -4.82 12.37
C ASP A 112 -1.24 -5.54 13.29
N ALA A 113 0.03 -5.65 12.90
CA ALA A 113 1.10 -6.22 13.73
C ALA A 113 1.32 -5.45 15.03
N LEU A 114 1.14 -4.13 15.00
CA LEU A 114 1.34 -3.23 16.13
C LEU A 114 0.09 -3.07 17.01
N THR A 115 -1.05 -3.64 16.63
CA THR A 115 -2.25 -3.65 17.49
C THR A 115 -2.24 -4.83 18.49
N PRO A 116 -2.88 -4.70 19.67
CA PRO A 116 -2.89 -5.75 20.70
C PRO A 116 -3.47 -7.11 20.26
N ARG A 117 -4.28 -7.11 19.20
CA ARG A 117 -4.58 -8.32 18.42
C ARG A 117 -3.54 -8.44 17.31
N SER A 118 -2.32 -8.80 17.71
CA SER A 118 -1.23 -8.96 16.77
C SER A 118 -1.56 -10.03 15.75
N ILE A 119 -1.00 -9.87 14.55
CA ILE A 119 -0.97 -10.91 13.54
C ILE A 119 -0.35 -12.15 14.19
N ARG A 120 -1.06 -13.28 14.16
CA ARG A 120 -0.45 -14.56 14.55
C ARG A 120 0.47 -14.99 13.41
N PHE A 121 1.76 -15.05 13.71
CA PHE A 121 2.76 -15.65 12.85
C PHE A 121 2.33 -17.11 12.56
N CYS A 122 1.99 -17.39 11.31
CA CYS A 122 1.90 -18.73 10.76
C CYS A 122 3.16 -19.00 9.92
#